data_AF-A0A284R3Y9-F1
#
_entry.id   AF-A0A284R3Y9-F1
#
_cell.length_a   1.000
_cell.length_b   1.000
_cell.length_c   1.000
_cell.angle_alpha   90.00
_cell.angle_beta   90.00
_cell.angle_gamma   90.00
#
_symmetry.space_group_name_H-M   'P 1'
#
loop_
_entity.id
_entity.type
_entity.pdbx_description
1 polymer ?
#
loop_
_entity_poly.entity_id
_entity_poly.type
_entity_poly.pdbx_seq_one_letter_code
_entity_poly.pdbx_strand_id
1 'polypeptide(L)'
;MPFVNWAAIKSGANVVNIEDEPSQAQYKPGRPSRLDLILPKRINVTTAARYVQEEALDRIVNHLDIRKVQPSLPSSRWIDAPDKVRTDLVKNHWEPVSDVNGLTVTLDFEYWLTGKVAIFMNGGQMERIPANKTLEDDTFRAVWLSKEAIRYDADASGFKSRWRQMVYKRHRFDWMVRHLAVSTRRLSEQFSEYSRSELAKDLTMEVPLQQQLSMDDQTTILTGRADMIHSRSKGRDVAIWEVKFVTALSHEHVIQVVIYGYLWAMANQKQPFPRLVLYNVKNDEKWKIRTTLEYAKRVIEEVLRIKYTANKQRCIDDFLKGYANVQEEVAQLWSEDPSCRK
;
A
#
# COMPACT_ATOMS: atom_id res chain seq x y z
N MET A 1 -5.23 -24.05 -25.73
CA MET A 1 -5.65 -24.31 -24.33
C MET A 1 -7.13 -23.98 -24.17
N PRO A 2 -8.03 -24.98 -24.14
CA PRO A 2 -9.49 -24.76 -24.13
C PRO A 2 -10.07 -24.38 -22.76
N PHE A 3 -9.27 -24.40 -21.69
CA PHE A 3 -9.72 -24.12 -20.31
C PHE A 3 -9.55 -22.65 -19.89
N VAL A 4 -8.93 -21.82 -20.74
CA VAL A 4 -8.60 -20.43 -20.43
C VAL A 4 -9.51 -19.51 -21.22
N ASN A 5 -10.41 -18.80 -20.53
CA ASN A 5 -11.20 -17.74 -21.13
C ASN A 5 -10.34 -16.47 -21.32
N TRP A 6 -9.66 -16.40 -22.45
CA TRP A 6 -8.77 -15.27 -22.79
C TRP A 6 -9.47 -13.93 -22.83
N ALA A 7 -10.76 -13.89 -23.21
CA ALA A 7 -11.54 -12.67 -23.16
C ALA A 7 -11.74 -12.19 -21.71
N ALA A 8 -11.99 -13.10 -20.76
CA ALA A 8 -12.08 -12.78 -19.34
C ALA A 8 -10.73 -12.30 -18.75
N ILE A 9 -9.61 -12.88 -19.17
CA ILE A 9 -8.26 -12.46 -18.71
C ILE A 9 -7.87 -11.09 -19.29
N LYS A 10 -8.03 -10.88 -20.60
CA LYS A 10 -7.76 -9.57 -21.24
C LYS A 10 -8.72 -8.49 -20.71
N SER A 11 -9.93 -8.89 -20.34
CA SER A 11 -10.87 -8.08 -19.57
C SER A 11 -10.73 -8.29 -18.05
N GLY A 12 -9.55 -8.58 -17.53
CA GLY A 12 -9.31 -8.71 -16.09
C GLY A 12 -8.01 -8.06 -15.65
N ALA A 13 -7.00 -8.11 -16.52
CA ALA A 13 -5.67 -7.56 -16.30
C ALA A 13 -5.12 -7.00 -17.62
N ASN A 14 -4.09 -6.15 -17.55
CA ASN A 14 -3.32 -5.80 -18.73
C ASN A 14 -2.45 -7.02 -19.10
N VAL A 15 -2.75 -7.66 -20.23
CA VAL A 15 -2.02 -8.84 -20.71
C VAL A 15 -0.93 -8.38 -21.68
N VAL A 16 0.31 -8.76 -21.41
CA VAL A 16 1.43 -8.56 -22.34
C VAL A 16 1.50 -9.79 -23.24
N ASN A 17 1.40 -9.60 -24.55
CA ASN A 17 1.63 -10.67 -25.52
C ASN A 17 3.14 -10.88 -25.66
N ILE A 18 3.62 -12.08 -25.35
CA ILE A 18 5.05 -12.43 -25.40
C ILE A 18 5.45 -12.87 -26.82
N GLU A 19 4.48 -13.05 -27.73
CA GLU A 19 4.71 -13.51 -29.11
C GLU A 19 5.28 -12.43 -30.05
N ASP A 20 5.19 -11.15 -29.69
CA ASP A 20 5.70 -10.02 -30.51
C ASP A 20 7.18 -9.68 -30.20
N GLU A 21 7.79 -10.35 -29.22
CA GLU A 21 9.24 -10.31 -28.99
C GLU A 21 9.87 -11.58 -29.58
N PRO A 22 11.01 -11.49 -30.30
CA PRO A 22 11.71 -12.67 -30.77
C PRO A 22 11.94 -13.59 -29.59
N SER A 23 11.66 -14.88 -29.78
CA SER A 23 11.77 -15.92 -28.75
C SER A 23 13.16 -15.90 -28.12
N GLN A 24 13.31 -15.16 -27.03
CA GLN A 24 14.44 -15.33 -26.15
C GLN A 24 14.34 -16.76 -25.63
N ALA A 25 15.45 -17.50 -25.70
CA ALA A 25 15.51 -18.84 -25.13
C ALA A 25 14.89 -18.77 -23.74
N GLN A 26 13.78 -19.48 -23.53
CA GLN A 26 13.19 -19.56 -22.21
C GLN A 26 14.31 -20.03 -21.28
N TYR A 27 14.62 -19.22 -20.26
CA TYR A 27 15.39 -19.73 -19.14
C TYR A 27 14.73 -21.04 -18.75
N LYS A 28 15.51 -22.13 -18.73
CA LYS A 28 15.01 -23.47 -18.40
C LYS A 28 14.01 -23.33 -17.24
N PRO A 29 12.72 -23.67 -17.41
CA PRO A 29 11.76 -23.55 -16.32
C PRO A 29 12.28 -24.33 -15.13
N GLY A 30 12.49 -23.62 -14.03
CA GLY A 30 13.27 -24.07 -12.90
C GLY A 30 13.97 -22.88 -12.27
N ARG A 31 13.86 -22.76 -10.94
CA ARG A 31 14.72 -21.83 -10.20
C ARG A 31 16.17 -22.17 -10.53
N PRO A 32 17.06 -21.20 -10.82
CA PRO A 32 18.48 -21.47 -10.83
C PRO A 32 18.82 -22.25 -9.54
N SER A 33 19.55 -23.35 -9.66
CA SER A 33 19.93 -24.20 -8.52
C SER A 33 20.88 -23.52 -7.54
N ARG A 34 21.23 -22.25 -7.79
CA ARG A 34 22.01 -21.42 -6.89
C ARG A 34 21.11 -20.75 -5.86
N LEU A 35 21.53 -20.76 -4.61
CA LEU A 35 20.88 -20.09 -3.47
C LEU A 35 21.10 -18.56 -3.51
N ASP A 36 21.12 -17.98 -4.71
CA ASP A 36 21.55 -16.60 -4.95
C ASP A 36 20.33 -15.65 -4.91
N LEU A 37 20.61 -14.35 -4.82
CA LEU A 37 19.62 -13.28 -4.88
C LEU A 37 19.08 -13.15 -6.32
N ILE A 38 17.74 -13.18 -6.49
CA ILE A 38 17.10 -13.00 -7.81
C ILE A 38 16.10 -11.84 -7.74
N LEU A 39 16.54 -10.64 -8.11
CA LEU A 39 15.68 -9.46 -8.11
C LEU A 39 14.82 -9.39 -9.38
N PRO A 40 13.50 -9.10 -9.27
CA PRO A 40 12.69 -8.70 -10.42
C PRO A 40 13.23 -7.42 -11.08
N LYS A 41 13.00 -7.24 -12.38
CA LYS A 41 13.40 -6.01 -13.11
C LYS A 41 12.81 -4.73 -12.49
N ARG A 42 11.61 -4.82 -11.91
CA ARG A 42 10.91 -3.71 -11.28
C ARG A 42 10.18 -4.21 -10.03
N ILE A 43 10.26 -3.44 -8.96
CA ILE A 43 9.61 -3.72 -7.67
C ILE A 43 8.80 -2.49 -7.26
N ASN A 44 7.54 -2.68 -6.92
CA ASN A 44 6.70 -1.61 -6.39
C ASN A 44 6.92 -1.48 -4.87
N VAL A 45 6.96 -0.26 -4.32
CA VAL A 45 7.15 -0.02 -2.89
C VAL A 45 6.14 -0.80 -2.04
N THR A 46 4.86 -0.78 -2.42
CA THR A 46 3.78 -1.51 -1.72
C THR A 46 4.02 -3.01 -1.72
N THR A 47 4.67 -3.55 -2.76
CA THR A 47 4.99 -4.98 -2.85
C THR A 47 6.35 -5.33 -2.30
N ALA A 48 7.23 -4.38 -1.96
CA ALA A 48 8.60 -4.68 -1.51
C ALA A 48 8.61 -5.49 -0.19
N ALA A 49 7.86 -5.06 0.81
CA ALA A 49 7.76 -5.75 2.12
C ALA A 49 6.62 -6.79 2.20
N ARG A 50 5.65 -6.73 1.28
CA ARG A 50 4.45 -7.56 1.32
C ARG A 50 4.80 -9.05 1.32
N TYR A 51 4.19 -9.82 2.23
CA TYR A 51 4.41 -11.27 2.39
C TYR A 51 5.80 -11.66 2.92
N VAL A 52 6.60 -10.71 3.40
CA VAL A 52 7.76 -11.03 4.23
C VAL A 52 7.25 -11.37 5.63
N GLN A 53 7.82 -12.40 6.26
CA GLN A 53 7.44 -12.79 7.62
C GLN A 53 7.65 -11.63 8.61
N GLU A 54 6.71 -11.45 9.53
CA GLU A 54 6.72 -10.33 10.48
C GLU A 54 7.99 -10.36 11.34
N GLU A 55 8.42 -11.53 11.82
CA GLU A 55 9.63 -11.70 12.64
C GLU A 55 10.91 -11.34 11.87
N ALA A 56 10.88 -11.43 10.54
CA ALA A 56 11.97 -10.98 9.69
C ALA A 56 11.98 -9.46 9.55
N LEU A 57 10.81 -8.83 9.38
CA LEU A 57 10.68 -7.38 9.35
C LEU A 57 11.00 -6.75 10.70
N ASP A 58 10.59 -7.35 11.82
CA ASP A 58 10.89 -6.90 13.18
C ASP A 58 12.39 -6.72 13.39
N ARG A 59 13.19 -7.70 12.97
CA ARG A 59 14.65 -7.66 13.10
C ARG A 59 15.25 -6.48 12.35
N ILE A 60 14.77 -6.19 11.14
CA ILE A 60 15.25 -5.06 10.34
C ILE A 60 14.80 -3.74 10.98
N VAL A 61 13.52 -3.65 11.35
CA VAL A 61 12.88 -2.42 11.79
C VAL A 61 13.30 -2.01 13.21
N ASN A 62 13.65 -2.96 14.08
CA ASN A 62 14.15 -2.69 15.44
C ASN A 62 15.45 -1.86 15.48
N HIS A 63 16.15 -1.75 14.36
CA HIS A 63 17.36 -0.96 14.24
C HIS A 63 17.10 0.48 13.73
N LEU A 64 15.85 0.82 13.38
CA LEU A 64 15.42 2.20 13.05
C LEU A 64 15.00 2.97 14.32
N ASP A 65 15.29 4.29 14.37
CA ASP A 65 14.74 5.18 15.40
C ASP A 65 13.29 5.54 15.03
N ILE A 66 12.34 4.79 15.61
CA ILE A 66 10.90 4.99 15.45
C ILE A 66 10.32 5.62 16.69
N ARG A 67 9.76 6.81 16.54
CA ARG A 67 9.11 7.55 17.63
C ARG A 67 7.62 7.59 17.40
N LYS A 68 6.86 6.93 18.29
CA LYS A 68 5.41 7.08 18.38
C LYS A 68 5.09 8.44 19.00
N VAL A 69 5.02 9.46 18.16
CA VAL A 69 4.81 10.85 18.59
C VAL A 69 3.36 11.15 18.95
N GLN A 70 2.44 10.33 18.45
CA GLN A 70 1.04 10.36 18.83
C GLN A 70 0.55 8.92 18.99
N PRO A 71 0.15 8.50 20.20
CA PRO A 71 -0.39 7.16 20.42
C PRO A 71 -1.78 7.03 19.79
N SER A 72 -2.20 5.80 19.53
CA SER A 72 -3.57 5.49 19.08
C SER A 72 -4.59 6.00 20.10
N LEU A 73 -5.66 6.62 19.61
CA LEU A 73 -6.80 6.99 20.44
C LEU A 73 -7.50 5.74 21.01
N PRO A 74 -8.28 5.87 22.09
CA PRO A 74 -9.19 4.81 22.52
C PRO A 74 -10.14 4.38 21.38
N SER A 75 -10.49 3.10 21.33
CA SER A 75 -11.37 2.53 20.30
C SER A 75 -12.70 3.26 20.15
N SER A 76 -13.24 3.85 21.24
CA SER A 76 -14.45 4.68 21.23
C SER A 76 -14.34 5.97 20.41
N ARG A 77 -13.13 6.41 20.06
CA ARG A 77 -12.86 7.61 19.24
C ARG A 77 -12.31 7.29 17.85
N TRP A 78 -12.22 6.00 17.49
CA TRP A 78 -11.82 5.59 16.16
C TRP A 78 -12.89 6.00 15.15
N ILE A 79 -12.46 6.26 13.92
CA ILE A 79 -13.39 6.41 12.81
C ILE A 79 -13.79 5.01 12.37
N ASP A 80 -15.02 4.63 12.66
CA ASP A 80 -15.56 3.30 12.38
C ASP A 80 -15.99 3.14 10.92
N ALA A 81 -15.08 3.46 9.99
CA ALA A 81 -15.31 3.12 8.59
C ALA A 81 -15.00 1.63 8.36
N PRO A 82 -15.77 0.93 7.51
CA PRO A 82 -15.58 -0.49 7.26
C PRO A 82 -14.19 -0.79 6.69
N ASP A 83 -13.57 -1.87 7.17
CA ASP A 83 -12.32 -2.41 6.61
C ASP A 83 -12.57 -3.33 5.38
N LYS A 84 -13.81 -3.79 5.23
CA LYS A 84 -14.27 -4.57 4.08
C LYS A 84 -15.70 -4.20 3.71
N VAL A 85 -16.02 -4.28 2.42
CA VAL A 85 -17.38 -4.05 1.90
C VAL A 85 -17.86 -5.25 1.11
N ARG A 86 -19.17 -5.48 1.17
CA ARG A 86 -19.80 -6.58 0.44
C ARG A 86 -20.05 -6.16 -1.00
N THR A 87 -19.54 -6.94 -1.94
CA THR A 87 -19.58 -6.60 -3.38
C THR A 87 -20.53 -7.50 -4.17
N ASP A 88 -20.83 -8.70 -3.68
CA ASP A 88 -21.86 -9.58 -4.24
C ASP A 88 -22.73 -10.13 -3.10
N LEU A 89 -24.03 -9.78 -3.12
CA LEU A 89 -25.00 -10.27 -2.13
C LEU A 89 -25.23 -11.78 -2.29
N VAL A 90 -25.38 -12.26 -3.52
CA VAL A 90 -25.74 -13.66 -3.81
C VAL A 90 -24.57 -14.58 -3.50
N LYS A 91 -23.36 -14.19 -3.91
CA LYS A 91 -22.15 -15.01 -3.70
C LYS A 91 -21.44 -14.73 -2.37
N ASN A 92 -21.95 -13.78 -1.58
CA ASN A 92 -21.32 -13.32 -0.35
C ASN A 92 -19.84 -12.94 -0.53
N HIS A 93 -19.52 -12.25 -1.62
CA HIS A 93 -18.16 -11.77 -1.87
C HIS A 93 -17.91 -10.45 -1.14
N TRP A 94 -16.68 -10.31 -0.63
CA TRP A 94 -16.22 -9.16 0.13
C TRP A 94 -14.90 -8.67 -0.46
N GLU A 95 -14.72 -7.35 -0.47
CA GLU A 95 -13.46 -6.72 -0.83
C GLU A 95 -12.92 -5.95 0.37
N PRO A 96 -11.62 -6.09 0.71
CA PRO A 96 -10.98 -5.20 1.66
C PRO A 96 -10.87 -3.80 1.05
N VAL A 97 -11.14 -2.79 1.87
CA VAL A 97 -11.14 -1.37 1.46
C VAL A 97 -10.32 -0.45 2.37
N SER A 98 -9.64 -0.97 3.39
CA SER A 98 -8.78 -0.16 4.28
C SER A 98 -7.69 0.62 3.53
N ASP A 99 -7.07 -0.01 2.52
CA ASP A 99 -6.13 0.63 1.59
C ASP A 99 -6.80 1.76 0.78
N VAL A 100 -7.99 1.48 0.25
CA VAL A 100 -8.79 2.44 -0.53
C VAL A 100 -9.29 3.61 0.34
N ASN A 101 -9.61 3.38 1.61
CA ASN A 101 -10.06 4.41 2.53
C ASN A 101 -8.96 5.45 2.77
N GLY A 102 -7.70 5.01 2.96
CA GLY A 102 -6.56 5.90 3.11
C GLY A 102 -6.41 6.83 1.91
N LEU A 103 -6.44 6.25 0.70
CA LEU A 103 -6.40 6.99 -0.55
C LEU A 103 -7.61 7.93 -0.73
N THR A 104 -8.82 7.50 -0.38
CA THR A 104 -10.02 8.34 -0.49
C THR A 104 -9.90 9.59 0.37
N VAL A 105 -9.33 9.46 1.57
CA VAL A 105 -9.10 10.58 2.49
C VAL A 105 -8.02 11.51 1.99
N THR A 106 -6.91 11.00 1.45
CA THR A 106 -5.86 11.86 0.88
C THR A 106 -6.36 12.65 -0.32
N LEU A 107 -7.23 12.07 -1.16
CA LEU A 107 -7.87 12.77 -2.28
C LEU A 107 -8.85 13.85 -1.82
N ASP A 108 -9.68 13.57 -0.82
CA ASP A 108 -10.60 14.58 -0.28
C ASP A 108 -9.83 15.70 0.42
N PHE A 109 -8.71 15.39 1.08
CA PHE A 109 -7.82 16.37 1.68
C PHE A 109 -7.15 17.26 0.62
N GLU A 110 -6.70 16.70 -0.50
CA GLU A 110 -6.18 17.47 -1.62
C GLU A 110 -7.23 18.41 -2.22
N TYR A 111 -8.44 17.90 -2.42
CA TYR A 111 -9.58 18.70 -2.87
C TYR A 111 -9.88 19.82 -1.89
N TRP A 112 -9.93 19.50 -0.59
CA TRP A 112 -10.09 20.49 0.46
C TRP A 112 -8.94 21.49 0.48
N LEU A 113 -7.71 21.18 0.07
CA LEU A 113 -6.64 22.17 0.01
C LEU A 113 -6.77 23.08 -1.22
N THR A 114 -6.89 22.47 -2.40
CA THR A 114 -6.61 23.12 -3.69
C THR A 114 -7.85 23.36 -4.56
N GLY A 115 -8.99 22.77 -4.19
CA GLY A 115 -10.18 22.69 -5.04
C GLY A 115 -10.01 21.75 -6.24
N LYS A 116 -8.91 20.99 -6.30
CA LYS A 116 -8.54 20.05 -7.36
C LYS A 116 -8.01 18.76 -6.74
N VAL A 117 -7.86 17.72 -7.56
CA VAL A 117 -7.25 16.45 -7.15
C VAL A 117 -6.26 16.03 -8.23
N ALA A 118 -4.96 16.01 -7.91
CA ALA A 118 -3.86 15.90 -8.87
C ALA A 118 -3.75 14.52 -9.53
N ILE A 119 -4.20 13.44 -8.85
CA ILE A 119 -4.32 12.10 -9.46
C ILE A 119 -5.05 12.19 -10.80
N PHE A 120 -6.02 13.11 -10.91
CA PHE A 120 -6.86 13.23 -12.09
C PHE A 120 -6.30 14.14 -13.19
N MET A 121 -5.16 14.82 -12.96
CA MET A 121 -4.57 15.74 -13.95
C MET A 121 -3.48 15.09 -14.82
N ASN A 122 -3.04 13.86 -14.51
CA ASN A 122 -1.94 13.17 -15.22
C ASN A 122 -2.40 12.13 -16.28
N GLY A 123 -3.57 12.34 -16.91
CA GLY A 123 -3.93 11.64 -18.16
C GLY A 123 -4.78 10.37 -18.04
N GLY A 124 -5.30 10.02 -16.85
CA GLY A 124 -6.35 9.01 -16.72
C GLY A 124 -7.70 9.52 -17.26
N GLN A 125 -8.45 8.70 -17.98
CA GLN A 125 -9.81 9.07 -18.41
C GLN A 125 -10.73 9.18 -17.19
N MET A 126 -10.97 10.39 -16.68
CA MET A 126 -11.92 10.62 -15.59
C MET A 126 -13.33 10.13 -15.95
N GLU A 127 -14.05 9.58 -14.97
CA GLU A 127 -15.51 9.62 -15.07
C GLU A 127 -15.89 11.09 -14.88
N ARG A 128 -16.40 11.71 -15.95
CA ARG A 128 -16.82 13.11 -15.91
C ARG A 128 -17.82 13.28 -14.79
N ILE A 129 -17.59 14.25 -13.91
CA ILE A 129 -18.60 14.67 -12.93
C ILE A 129 -19.84 15.09 -13.73
N PRO A 130 -21.02 14.50 -13.45
CA PRO A 130 -22.25 14.89 -14.14
C PRO A 130 -22.50 16.39 -14.03
N ALA A 131 -22.99 17.02 -15.09
CA ALA A 131 -23.17 18.48 -15.12
C ALA A 131 -24.09 19.05 -14.01
N ASN A 132 -24.95 18.20 -13.43
CA ASN A 132 -25.86 18.53 -12.33
C ASN A 132 -25.33 18.15 -10.94
N LYS A 133 -24.07 17.69 -10.83
CA LYS A 133 -23.44 17.29 -9.58
C LYS A 133 -22.18 18.11 -9.36
N THR A 134 -21.91 18.42 -8.10
CA THR A 134 -20.69 19.09 -7.67
C THR A 134 -20.09 18.29 -6.52
N LEU A 135 -18.79 18.41 -6.32
CA LEU A 135 -18.13 17.84 -5.15
C LEU A 135 -18.45 18.64 -3.86
N GLU A 136 -19.30 19.67 -3.91
CA GLU A 136 -19.81 20.34 -2.71
C GLU A 136 -20.88 19.49 -1.99
N ASP A 137 -21.55 18.55 -2.69
CA ASP A 137 -22.43 17.56 -2.08
C ASP A 137 -21.56 16.48 -1.40
N ASP A 138 -21.48 16.49 -0.06
CA ASP A 138 -20.67 15.57 0.74
C ASP A 138 -20.93 14.09 0.43
N THR A 139 -22.19 13.74 0.19
CA THR A 139 -22.56 12.35 -0.12
C THR A 139 -22.04 11.96 -1.50
N PHE A 140 -22.26 12.83 -2.49
CA PHE A 140 -21.75 12.60 -3.84
C PHE A 140 -20.22 12.59 -3.86
N ARG A 141 -19.55 13.53 -3.18
CA ARG A 141 -18.09 13.60 -3.07
C ARG A 141 -17.52 12.31 -2.48
N ALA A 142 -18.09 11.80 -1.39
CA ALA A 142 -17.63 10.56 -0.78
C ALA A 142 -17.79 9.34 -1.69
N VAL A 143 -18.95 9.21 -2.35
CA VAL A 143 -19.21 8.12 -3.30
C VAL A 143 -18.27 8.17 -4.49
N TRP A 144 -18.13 9.37 -5.06
CA TRP A 144 -17.32 9.60 -6.26
C TRP A 144 -15.84 9.38 -5.97
N LEU A 145 -15.30 9.93 -4.89
CA LEU A 145 -13.89 9.74 -4.51
C LEU A 145 -13.59 8.27 -4.16
N SER A 146 -14.49 7.56 -3.48
CA SER A 146 -14.30 6.14 -3.16
C SER A 146 -14.24 5.26 -4.42
N LYS A 147 -15.09 5.58 -5.41
CA LYS A 147 -15.09 4.91 -6.71
C LYS A 147 -13.78 5.21 -7.48
N GLU A 148 -13.37 6.47 -7.48
CA GLU A 148 -12.16 6.93 -8.15
C GLU A 148 -10.88 6.35 -7.54
N ALA A 149 -10.81 6.26 -6.21
CA ALA A 149 -9.71 5.64 -5.49
C ALA A 149 -9.51 4.17 -5.91
N ILE A 150 -10.60 3.39 -6.07
CA ILE A 150 -10.52 2.00 -6.56
C ILE A 150 -10.02 1.94 -7.99
N ARG A 151 -10.52 2.83 -8.85
CA ARG A 151 -10.09 2.86 -10.25
C ARG A 151 -8.61 3.19 -10.36
N TYR A 152 -8.16 4.18 -9.60
CA TYR A 152 -6.76 4.55 -9.54
C TYR A 152 -5.88 3.39 -9.05
N ASP A 153 -6.25 2.73 -7.95
CA ASP A 153 -5.54 1.54 -7.44
C ASP A 153 -5.47 0.43 -8.50
N ALA A 154 -6.56 0.19 -9.23
CA ALA A 154 -6.59 -0.80 -10.30
C ALA A 154 -5.68 -0.44 -11.49
N ASP A 155 -5.58 0.84 -11.85
CA ASP A 155 -4.71 1.32 -12.93
C ASP A 155 -3.24 1.32 -12.49
N ALA A 156 -2.94 1.73 -11.26
CA ALA A 156 -1.59 1.77 -10.71
C ALA A 156 -1.00 0.36 -10.47
N SER A 157 -1.82 -0.58 -9.99
CA SER A 157 -1.40 -1.96 -9.73
C SER A 157 -1.45 -2.86 -10.97
N GLY A 158 -2.25 -2.48 -11.97
CA GLY A 158 -2.57 -3.32 -13.14
C GLY A 158 -3.62 -4.42 -12.86
N PHE A 159 -4.04 -4.59 -11.60
CA PHE A 159 -5.04 -5.58 -11.19
C PHE A 159 -6.45 -4.97 -11.17
N LYS A 160 -7.25 -5.27 -12.20
CA LYS A 160 -8.57 -4.66 -12.39
C LYS A 160 -9.74 -5.50 -11.83
N SER A 161 -9.46 -6.60 -11.12
CA SER A 161 -10.48 -7.51 -10.60
C SER A 161 -11.44 -6.81 -9.62
N ARG A 162 -10.90 -6.13 -8.60
CA ARG A 162 -11.65 -5.37 -7.59
C ARG A 162 -12.57 -4.33 -8.24
N TRP A 163 -11.99 -3.48 -9.11
CA TRP A 163 -12.74 -2.48 -9.87
C TRP A 163 -13.90 -3.09 -10.65
N ARG A 164 -13.63 -4.12 -11.46
CA ARG A 164 -14.64 -4.79 -12.28
C ARG A 164 -15.72 -5.42 -11.43
N GLN A 165 -15.35 -6.12 -10.36
CA GLN A 165 -16.30 -6.76 -9.46
C GLN A 165 -17.27 -5.74 -8.87
N MET A 166 -16.77 -4.62 -8.36
CA MET A 166 -17.60 -3.59 -7.76
C MET A 166 -18.47 -2.88 -8.80
N VAL A 167 -17.92 -2.54 -9.97
CA VAL A 167 -18.67 -1.85 -11.03
C VAL A 167 -19.73 -2.76 -11.68
N TYR A 168 -19.38 -3.99 -12.09
CA TYR A 168 -20.33 -4.91 -12.73
C TYR A 168 -21.46 -5.34 -11.78
N LYS A 169 -21.19 -5.37 -10.48
CA LYS A 169 -22.20 -5.66 -9.45
C LYS A 169 -22.96 -4.41 -9.00
N ARG A 170 -22.76 -3.27 -9.66
CA ARG A 170 -23.43 -1.99 -9.36
C ARG A 170 -23.32 -1.61 -7.89
N HIS A 171 -22.12 -1.82 -7.33
CA HIS A 171 -21.83 -1.41 -5.96
C HIS A 171 -22.09 0.09 -5.80
N ARG A 172 -22.56 0.52 -4.62
CA ARG A 172 -22.99 1.90 -4.38
C ARG A 172 -21.85 2.86 -4.05
N PHE A 173 -20.72 2.32 -3.60
CA PHE A 173 -19.54 3.07 -3.17
C PHE A 173 -19.77 4.08 -2.05
N ASP A 174 -20.82 3.88 -1.24
CA ASP A 174 -21.28 4.82 -0.22
C ASP A 174 -20.71 4.57 1.19
N TRP A 175 -19.77 3.63 1.34
CA TRP A 175 -19.27 3.24 2.66
C TRP A 175 -18.48 4.34 3.39
N MET A 176 -17.94 5.33 2.67
CA MET A 176 -17.24 6.48 3.26
C MET A 176 -18.13 7.69 3.54
N VAL A 177 -19.41 7.68 3.15
CA VAL A 177 -20.30 8.86 3.24
C VAL A 177 -20.36 9.46 4.64
N ARG A 178 -20.38 8.62 5.68
CA ARG A 178 -20.43 9.08 7.09
C ARG A 178 -19.06 9.39 7.70
N HIS A 179 -17.99 9.04 7.01
CA HIS A 179 -16.64 9.00 7.58
C HIS A 179 -15.67 9.95 6.90
N LEU A 180 -15.92 10.35 5.65
CA LEU A 180 -14.97 11.12 4.87
C LEU A 180 -14.65 12.47 5.52
N ALA A 181 -15.67 13.29 5.82
CA ALA A 181 -15.46 14.62 6.38
C ALA A 181 -14.68 14.60 7.71
N VAL A 182 -15.01 13.68 8.61
CA VAL A 182 -14.28 13.54 9.89
C VAL A 182 -12.85 13.02 9.69
N SER A 183 -12.63 12.15 8.70
CA SER A 183 -11.31 11.64 8.35
C SER A 183 -10.42 12.74 7.76
N THR A 184 -10.96 13.51 6.81
CA THR A 184 -10.27 14.64 6.19
C THR A 184 -9.95 15.74 7.19
N ARG A 185 -10.89 16.05 8.08
CA ARG A 185 -10.66 17.00 9.18
C ARG A 185 -9.53 16.52 10.10
N ARG A 186 -9.54 15.25 10.48
CA ARG A 186 -8.49 14.69 11.34
C ARG A 186 -7.10 14.75 10.66
N LEU A 187 -7.03 14.48 9.35
CA LEU A 187 -5.80 14.66 8.59
C LEU A 187 -5.39 16.14 8.52
N SER A 188 -6.33 17.07 8.34
CA SER A 188 -6.01 18.50 8.28
C SER A 188 -5.53 19.09 9.61
N GLU A 189 -6.01 18.57 10.74
CA GLU A 189 -5.56 18.94 12.08
C GLU A 189 -4.05 18.68 12.28
N GLN A 190 -3.44 17.76 11.52
CA GLN A 190 -2.00 17.48 11.51
C GLN A 190 -1.12 18.60 10.92
N PHE A 191 -1.77 19.59 10.30
CA PHE A 191 -1.15 20.75 9.66
C PHE A 191 -1.79 22.06 10.16
N SER A 192 -2.38 22.03 11.37
CA SER A 192 -3.10 23.18 11.97
C SER A 192 -2.21 24.40 12.20
N GLU A 193 -0.89 24.25 12.19
CA GLU A 193 0.06 25.35 12.29
C GLU A 193 0.20 26.19 11.02
N TYR A 194 -0.38 25.76 9.89
CA TYR A 194 -0.32 26.47 8.60
C TYR A 194 -1.68 27.03 8.21
N SER A 195 -1.66 28.16 7.51
CA SER A 195 -2.83 28.54 6.74
C SER A 195 -3.02 27.59 5.56
N ARG A 196 -4.27 27.39 5.14
CA ARG A 196 -4.62 26.54 3.98
C ARG A 196 -3.86 26.94 2.71
N SER A 197 -3.66 28.24 2.48
CA SER A 197 -3.00 28.76 1.28
C SER A 197 -1.47 28.58 1.29
N GLU A 198 -0.84 28.59 2.47
CA GLU A 198 0.59 28.24 2.61
C GLU A 198 0.80 26.75 2.43
N LEU A 199 -0.02 25.93 3.10
CA LEU A 199 0.06 24.48 3.01
C LEU A 199 -0.13 23.99 1.57
N ALA A 200 -1.07 24.57 0.82
CA ALA A 200 -1.28 24.23 -0.58
C ALA A 200 -0.08 24.55 -1.50
N LYS A 201 0.85 25.43 -1.10
CA LYS A 201 2.08 25.72 -1.86
C LYS A 201 3.21 24.77 -1.54
N ASP A 202 3.27 24.32 -0.28
CA ASP A 202 4.38 23.51 0.24
C ASP A 202 4.08 22.01 0.22
N LEU A 203 2.83 21.60 0.04
CA LEU A 203 2.40 20.21 -0.02
C LEU A 203 2.17 19.75 -1.47
N THR A 204 2.84 18.68 -1.87
CA THR A 204 2.59 17.99 -3.14
C THR A 204 2.05 16.60 -2.86
N MET A 205 0.94 16.23 -3.50
CA MET A 205 0.26 14.94 -3.30
C MET A 205 0.65 13.93 -4.38
N GLU A 206 0.61 12.64 -4.06
CA GLU A 206 0.67 11.51 -5.01
C GLU A 206 1.88 11.55 -5.94
N VAL A 207 3.05 11.84 -5.35
CA VAL A 207 4.28 12.10 -6.07
C VAL A 207 4.90 10.80 -6.58
N PRO A 208 5.02 10.59 -7.91
CA PRO A 208 5.70 9.43 -8.46
C PRO A 208 7.19 9.48 -8.14
N LEU A 209 7.69 8.37 -7.59
CA LEU A 209 9.09 8.19 -7.25
C LEU A 209 9.61 6.92 -7.92
N GLN A 210 10.79 7.03 -8.52
CA GLN A 210 11.46 5.90 -9.17
C GLN A 210 12.97 6.04 -9.02
N GLN A 211 13.64 4.95 -8.66
CA GLN A 211 15.10 4.87 -8.68
C GLN A 211 15.59 3.48 -9.06
N GLN A 212 16.75 3.43 -9.70
CA GLN A 212 17.48 2.19 -9.86
C GLN A 212 18.22 1.85 -8.55
N LEU A 213 18.15 0.59 -8.15
CA LEU A 213 18.88 0.02 -7.03
C LEU A 213 19.77 -1.11 -7.56
N SER A 214 21.04 -1.06 -7.22
CA SER A 214 22.01 -2.11 -7.51
C SER A 214 22.39 -2.81 -6.20
N MET A 215 22.31 -4.14 -6.19
CA MET A 215 22.63 -5.01 -5.05
C MET A 215 23.39 -6.24 -5.56
N ASP A 216 24.57 -6.49 -5.00
CA ASP A 216 25.47 -7.54 -5.48
C ASP A 216 25.72 -7.37 -7.01
N ASP A 217 25.42 -8.38 -7.83
CA ASP A 217 25.49 -8.35 -9.29
C ASP A 217 24.14 -8.07 -9.96
N GLN A 218 23.08 -7.82 -9.17
CA GLN A 218 21.73 -7.60 -9.65
C GLN A 218 21.34 -6.12 -9.65
N THR A 219 20.44 -5.75 -10.55
CA THR A 219 19.84 -4.42 -10.57
C THR A 219 18.33 -4.51 -10.70
N THR A 220 17.63 -3.60 -10.03
CA THR A 220 16.17 -3.48 -10.08
C THR A 220 15.76 -2.02 -10.10
N ILE A 221 14.55 -1.75 -10.58
CA ILE A 221 13.92 -0.44 -10.51
C ILE A 221 12.89 -0.45 -9.39
N LEU A 222 13.12 0.33 -8.35
CA LEU A 222 12.13 0.62 -7.32
C LEU A 222 11.19 1.72 -7.78
N THR A 223 9.89 1.50 -7.65
CA THR A 223 8.86 2.48 -8.01
C THR A 223 7.74 2.55 -7.01
N GLY A 224 7.19 3.74 -6.80
CA GLY A 224 5.93 3.91 -6.09
C GLY A 224 5.47 5.34 -6.12
N ARG A 225 4.49 5.67 -5.28
CA ARG A 225 3.95 7.03 -5.15
C ARG A 225 3.85 7.36 -3.68
N ALA A 226 4.51 8.44 -3.27
CA ALA A 226 4.35 8.93 -1.91
C ALA A 226 3.03 9.70 -1.82
N ASP A 227 2.23 9.42 -0.79
CA ASP A 227 0.93 10.06 -0.60
C ASP A 227 1.08 11.58 -0.53
N MET A 228 2.02 12.08 0.29
CA MET A 228 2.30 13.52 0.38
C MET A 228 3.77 13.83 0.65
N ILE A 229 4.28 14.86 -0.02
CA ILE A 229 5.59 15.47 0.23
C ILE A 229 5.36 16.91 0.65
N HIS A 230 5.70 17.22 1.90
CA HIS A 230 5.69 18.57 2.44
C HIS A 230 7.11 19.14 2.37
N SER A 231 7.32 20.15 1.52
CA SER A 231 8.63 20.73 1.22
C SER A 231 8.66 22.21 1.58
N ARG A 232 9.50 22.56 2.56
CA ARG A 232 9.68 23.93 3.05
C ARG A 232 11.07 24.45 2.75
N SER A 233 11.23 25.77 2.87
CA SER A 233 12.53 26.45 2.78
C SER A 233 13.32 26.11 1.51
N LYS A 234 12.61 26.01 0.37
CA LYS A 234 13.14 25.60 -0.95
C LYS A 234 13.73 24.18 -0.94
N GLY A 235 13.07 23.24 -0.26
CA GLY A 235 13.49 21.84 -0.15
C GLY A 235 14.52 21.55 0.95
N ARG A 236 14.86 22.52 1.80
CA ARG A 236 15.82 22.26 2.90
C ARG A 236 15.18 21.54 4.08
N ASP A 237 13.86 21.62 4.22
CA ASP A 237 13.11 20.85 5.20
C ASP A 237 11.97 20.13 4.50
N VAL A 238 12.13 18.82 4.33
CA VAL A 238 11.18 17.98 3.60
C VAL A 238 10.67 16.88 4.53
N ALA A 239 9.37 16.64 4.48
CA ALA A 239 8.73 15.51 5.12
C ALA A 239 7.93 14.69 4.10
N ILE A 240 8.14 13.38 4.11
CA ILE A 240 7.33 12.41 3.37
C ILE A 240 6.32 11.83 4.33
N TRP A 241 5.05 11.89 3.95
CA TRP A 241 3.94 11.35 4.70
C TRP A 241 3.35 10.16 3.95
N GLU A 242 3.19 9.07 4.69
CA GLU A 242 2.41 7.90 4.29
C GLU A 242 1.16 7.84 5.18
N VAL A 243 0.00 7.83 4.56
CA VAL A 243 -1.31 7.84 5.22
C VAL A 243 -1.92 6.45 5.15
N LYS A 244 -2.33 5.93 6.31
CA LYS A 244 -3.01 4.65 6.43
C LYS A 244 -4.39 4.82 7.03
N PHE A 245 -5.26 3.87 6.71
CA PHE A 245 -6.58 3.74 7.30
C PHE A 245 -6.76 2.30 7.76
N VAL A 246 -6.08 1.94 8.84
CA VAL A 246 -5.92 0.55 9.32
C VAL A 246 -6.18 0.46 10.81
N THR A 247 -6.42 -0.72 11.34
CA THR A 247 -6.61 -0.92 12.78
C THR A 247 -5.32 -0.63 13.56
N ALA A 248 -4.16 -1.03 13.02
CA ALA A 248 -2.85 -0.78 13.59
C ALA A 248 -1.80 -0.56 12.49
N LEU A 249 -0.83 0.31 12.76
CA LEU A 249 0.35 0.43 11.92
C LEU A 249 1.27 -0.79 12.12
N SER A 250 1.89 -1.26 11.03
CA SER A 250 2.78 -2.42 11.01
C SER A 250 4.18 -2.04 10.51
N HIS A 251 5.13 -2.96 10.66
CA HIS A 251 6.49 -2.80 10.13
C HIS A 251 6.53 -2.76 8.60
N GLU A 252 5.59 -3.42 7.90
CA GLU A 252 5.46 -3.25 6.45
C GLU A 252 5.24 -1.78 6.06
N HIS A 253 4.42 -1.04 6.82
CA HIS A 253 4.19 0.38 6.59
C HIS A 253 5.45 1.23 6.84
N VAL A 254 6.25 0.86 7.85
CA VAL A 254 7.54 1.51 8.11
C VAL A 254 8.49 1.34 6.93
N ILE A 255 8.60 0.11 6.40
CA ILE A 255 9.45 -0.16 5.24
C ILE A 255 8.99 0.64 4.01
N GLN A 256 7.68 0.74 3.77
CA GLN A 256 7.14 1.54 2.64
C GLN A 256 7.60 3.00 2.72
N VAL A 257 7.42 3.68 3.85
CA VAL A 257 7.82 5.09 3.99
C VAL A 257 9.34 5.27 3.99
N VAL A 258 10.12 4.30 4.50
CA VAL A 258 11.59 4.29 4.38
C VAL A 258 12.03 4.21 2.91
N ILE A 259 11.38 3.35 2.11
CA ILE A 259 11.65 3.28 0.68
C ILE A 259 11.32 4.62 0.01
N TYR A 260 10.17 5.24 0.28
CA TYR A 260 9.86 6.56 -0.27
C TYR A 260 10.90 7.63 0.10
N GLY A 261 11.37 7.62 1.35
CA GLY A 261 12.49 8.44 1.81
C GLY A 261 13.75 8.27 0.96
N TYR A 262 14.16 7.02 0.75
CA TYR A 262 15.30 6.68 -0.11
C TYR A 262 15.11 7.15 -1.55
N LEU A 263 13.96 6.85 -2.17
CA LEU A 263 13.71 7.21 -3.58
C LEU A 263 13.76 8.72 -3.79
N TRP A 264 13.17 9.48 -2.88
CA TRP A 264 13.18 10.93 -2.92
C TRP A 264 14.59 11.50 -2.69
N ALA A 265 15.33 11.00 -1.70
CA ALA A 265 16.67 11.48 -1.38
C ALA A 265 17.67 11.22 -2.52
N MET A 266 17.55 10.08 -3.19
CA MET A 266 18.33 9.76 -4.38
C MET A 266 18.02 10.69 -5.57
N ALA A 267 16.78 11.17 -5.69
CA ALA A 267 16.41 12.17 -6.70
C ALA A 267 16.87 13.59 -6.32
N ASN A 268 17.12 13.84 -5.03
CA ASN A 268 17.40 15.15 -4.46
C ASN A 268 18.71 15.17 -3.65
N GLN A 269 19.80 14.62 -4.21
CA GLN A 269 21.07 14.38 -3.50
C GLN A 269 21.72 15.60 -2.83
N LYS A 270 21.31 16.81 -3.20
CA LYS A 270 21.78 18.08 -2.60
C LYS A 270 21.01 18.48 -1.34
N GLN A 271 19.95 17.75 -0.99
CA GLN A 271 19.07 18.04 0.14
C GLN A 271 19.29 17.02 1.27
N PRO A 272 19.04 17.41 2.54
CA PRO A 272 19.05 16.47 3.65
C PRO A 272 18.04 15.33 3.44
N PHE A 273 18.30 14.17 4.06
CA PHE A 273 17.34 13.07 4.05
C PHE A 273 16.00 13.52 4.66
N PRO A 274 14.85 13.19 4.04
CA PRO A 274 13.56 13.74 4.46
C PRO A 274 13.11 13.14 5.79
N ARG A 275 12.32 13.90 6.54
CA ARG A 275 11.60 13.39 7.71
C ARG A 275 10.53 12.41 7.24
N LEU A 276 10.47 11.24 7.85
CA LEU A 276 9.49 10.22 7.49
C LEU A 276 8.37 10.22 8.51
N VAL A 277 7.12 10.34 8.04
CA VAL A 277 5.93 10.37 8.88
C VAL A 277 4.97 9.29 8.39
N LEU A 278 4.59 8.41 9.30
CA LEU A 278 3.55 7.41 9.07
C LEU A 278 2.36 7.78 9.94
N TYR A 279 1.20 7.96 9.33
CA TYR A 279 0.03 8.46 10.01
C TYR A 279 -1.20 7.60 9.74
N ASN A 280 -1.89 7.19 10.79
CA ASN A 280 -3.10 6.39 10.69
C ASN A 280 -4.34 7.25 11.00
N VAL A 281 -5.10 7.58 9.96
CA VAL A 281 -6.29 8.44 10.10
C VAL A 281 -7.38 7.74 10.93
N LYS A 282 -7.48 6.41 10.85
CA LYS A 282 -8.55 5.65 11.54
C LYS A 282 -8.53 5.87 13.04
N ASN A 283 -7.34 5.85 13.64
CA ASN A 283 -7.15 5.89 15.09
C ASN A 283 -6.25 7.04 15.58
N ASP A 284 -5.84 7.93 14.68
CA ASP A 284 -4.99 9.09 14.96
C ASP A 284 -3.59 8.72 15.47
N GLU A 285 -3.10 7.51 15.19
CA GLU A 285 -1.73 7.10 15.54
C GLU A 285 -0.71 7.74 14.59
N LYS A 286 0.39 8.28 15.12
CA LYS A 286 1.44 8.94 14.32
C LYS A 286 2.83 8.52 14.74
N TRP A 287 3.60 8.00 13.79
CA TRP A 287 4.99 7.62 13.97
C TRP A 287 5.90 8.53 13.15
N LYS A 288 7.05 8.89 13.72
CA LYS A 288 8.15 9.54 13.00
C LYS A 288 9.32 8.57 12.95
N ILE A 289 9.85 8.34 11.75
CA ILE A 289 11.01 7.47 11.55
C ILE A 289 12.22 8.34 11.22
N ARG A 290 13.30 8.18 11.97
CA ARG A 290 14.58 8.84 11.74
C ARG A 290 15.58 7.84 11.18
N THR A 291 16.17 8.18 10.04
CA THR A 291 17.16 7.36 9.35
C THR A 291 18.03 8.27 8.47
N THR A 292 19.05 7.68 7.84
CA THR A 292 19.89 8.35 6.82
C THR A 292 19.70 7.68 5.47
N LEU A 293 20.26 8.25 4.41
CA LEU A 293 20.22 7.65 3.08
C LEU A 293 20.87 6.25 3.08
N GLU A 294 22.04 6.13 3.71
CA GLU A 294 22.81 4.89 3.79
C GLU A 294 22.07 3.84 4.61
N TYR A 295 21.41 4.26 5.69
CA TYR A 295 20.69 3.34 6.55
C TYR A 295 19.36 2.90 5.93
N ALA A 296 18.63 3.81 5.29
CA ALA A 296 17.48 3.47 4.46
C ALA A 296 17.86 2.48 3.35
N LYS A 297 18.97 2.71 2.64
CA LYS A 297 19.47 1.77 1.63
C LYS A 297 19.68 0.37 2.21
N ARG A 298 20.39 0.23 3.34
CA ARG A 298 20.62 -1.07 3.99
C ARG A 298 19.32 -1.80 4.35
N VAL A 299 18.37 -1.08 4.94
CA VAL A 299 17.04 -1.64 5.27
C VAL A 299 16.34 -2.19 4.03
N ILE A 300 16.38 -1.46 2.91
CA ILE A 300 15.79 -1.89 1.65
C ILE A 300 16.49 -3.14 1.12
N GLU A 301 17.83 -3.14 1.12
CA GLU A 301 18.63 -4.27 0.68
C GLU A 301 18.37 -5.53 1.51
N GLU A 302 18.26 -5.41 2.83
CA GLU A 302 17.93 -6.53 3.72
C GLU A 302 16.53 -7.10 3.45
N VAL A 303 15.50 -6.24 3.33
CA VAL A 303 14.13 -6.67 3.01
C VAL A 303 14.08 -7.40 1.67
N LEU A 304 14.71 -6.84 0.64
CA LEU A 304 14.75 -7.44 -0.69
C LEU A 304 15.53 -8.76 -0.69
N ARG A 305 16.63 -8.85 0.08
CA ARG A 305 17.38 -10.10 0.23
C ARG A 305 16.52 -11.18 0.89
N ILE A 306 15.83 -10.88 1.99
CA ILE A 306 14.94 -11.84 2.65
C ILE A 306 13.84 -12.33 1.70
N LYS A 307 13.28 -11.41 0.92
CA LYS A 307 12.18 -11.72 0.01
C LYS A 307 12.59 -12.52 -1.23
N TYR A 308 13.74 -12.19 -1.81
CA TYR A 308 14.13 -12.65 -3.14
C TYR A 308 15.33 -13.60 -3.14
N THR A 309 15.98 -13.83 -2.00
CA THR A 309 16.96 -14.90 -1.85
C THR A 309 16.26 -16.24 -1.71
N ALA A 310 16.78 -17.24 -2.42
CA ALA A 310 16.33 -18.61 -2.27
C ALA A 310 16.76 -19.18 -0.92
N ASN A 311 15.84 -19.22 0.05
CA ASN A 311 16.02 -20.08 1.21
C ASN A 311 16.02 -21.54 0.73
N LYS A 312 16.89 -22.39 1.31
CA LYS A 312 16.77 -23.84 1.17
C LYS A 312 15.31 -24.19 1.48
N GLN A 313 14.63 -24.77 0.50
CA GLN A 313 13.32 -25.38 0.71
C GLN A 313 13.46 -26.25 1.97
N ARG A 314 12.71 -25.97 3.04
CA ARG A 314 12.53 -27.01 4.07
C ARG A 314 12.06 -28.24 3.31
N CYS A 315 12.67 -29.40 3.55
CA CYS A 315 12.22 -30.62 2.92
C CYS A 315 10.71 -30.76 3.21
N ILE A 316 9.94 -31.30 2.27
CA ILE A 316 8.51 -31.61 2.51
C ILE A 316 8.39 -32.40 3.83
N ASP A 317 9.36 -33.23 4.16
CA ASP A 317 9.41 -33.98 5.43
C ASP A 317 9.57 -33.07 6.67
N ASP A 318 10.37 -32.00 6.60
CA ASP A 318 10.53 -31.04 7.71
C ASP A 318 9.29 -30.14 7.84
N PHE A 319 8.64 -29.83 6.72
CA PHE A 319 7.35 -29.15 6.69
C PHE A 319 6.26 -30.03 7.32
N LEU A 320 6.16 -31.30 6.90
CA LEU A 320 5.19 -32.26 7.42
C LEU A 320 5.43 -32.61 8.90
N LYS A 321 6.69 -32.70 9.35
CA LYS A 321 7.02 -32.85 10.79
C LYS A 321 6.53 -31.66 11.62
N GLY A 322 6.57 -30.45 11.07
CA GLY A 322 5.99 -29.26 11.71
C GLY A 322 4.47 -29.38 11.90
N TYR A 323 3.76 -30.04 10.97
CA TYR A 323 2.33 -30.31 11.09
C TYR A 323 2.00 -31.50 12.00
N ALA A 324 2.89 -32.48 12.15
CA ALA A 324 2.70 -33.59 13.08
C ALA A 324 2.57 -33.10 14.53
N ASN A 325 3.40 -32.13 14.92
CA ASN A 325 3.33 -31.51 16.24
C ASN A 325 2.03 -30.73 16.45
N VAL A 326 1.57 -30.01 15.41
CA VAL A 326 0.28 -29.27 15.45
C VAL A 326 -0.91 -30.24 15.50
N GLN A 327 -0.83 -31.38 14.81
CA GLN A 327 -1.86 -32.42 14.89
C GLN A 327 -1.91 -33.08 16.27
N GLU A 328 -0.75 -33.33 16.91
CA GLU A 328 -0.68 -33.82 18.29
C GLU A 328 -1.26 -32.80 19.29
N GLU A 329 -0.94 -31.52 19.13
CA GLU A 329 -1.42 -30.45 20.01
C GLU A 329 -2.95 -30.27 19.88
N VAL A 330 -3.50 -30.31 18.66
CA VAL A 330 -4.96 -30.28 18.43
C VAL A 330 -5.64 -31.55 18.94
N ALA A 331 -5.03 -32.72 18.78
CA ALA A 331 -5.58 -33.98 19.30
C ALA A 331 -5.60 -34.01 20.85
N GLN A 332 -4.58 -33.46 21.50
CA GLN A 332 -4.54 -33.30 22.96
C GLN A 332 -5.64 -32.34 23.44
N LEU A 333 -5.79 -31.18 22.80
CA LEU A 333 -6.86 -30.22 23.12
C LEU A 333 -8.28 -30.81 22.93
N TRP A 334 -8.48 -31.70 21.96
CA TRP A 334 -9.76 -32.40 21.76
C TRP A 334 -9.96 -33.61 22.68
N SER A 335 -8.90 -34.14 23.29
CA SER A 335 -8.99 -35.22 24.26
C SER A 335 -9.34 -34.74 25.68
N GLU A 336 -9.10 -33.45 25.97
CA GLU A 336 -9.38 -32.81 27.26
C GLU A 336 -10.75 -32.13 27.35
N ASP A 337 -11.53 -32.09 26.26
CA ASP A 337 -12.90 -31.54 26.24
C ASP A 337 -13.97 -32.65 26.11
N PRO A 338 -14.52 -33.16 27.23
CA PRO A 338 -15.56 -34.18 27.20
C PRO A 338 -16.93 -33.66 26.70
N SER A 339 -17.07 -32.37 26.36
CA SER A 339 -18.33 -31.80 25.88
C SER A 339 -18.62 -32.03 24.38
N CYS A 340 -17.64 -32.49 23.61
CA CYS A 340 -17.78 -32.72 22.15
C CYS A 340 -17.95 -34.20 21.75
N ARG A 341 -18.34 -35.09 22.68
CA ARG A 341 -18.81 -36.44 22.32
C ARG A 341 -20.34 -36.50 22.35
N LYS A 342 -20.98 -36.06 21.27
CA LYS A 342 -22.31 -36.50 20.84
C LYS A 342 -22.41 -36.62 19.34
#